data_AF-A0AAE1A250-F1
#
_entry.id   AF-A0AAE1A250-F1
#
_cell.length_a   1.000
_cell.length_b   1.000
_cell.length_c   1.000
_cell.angle_alpha   90.00
_cell.angle_beta   90.00
_cell.angle_gamma   90.00
#
_symmetry.space_group_name_H-M   'P 1'
#
loop_
_entity.id
_entity.type
_entity.pdbx_description
1 polymer ?
#
loop_
_entity_poly.entity_id
_entity_poly.type
_entity_poly.pdbx_seq_one_letter_code
_entity_poly.pdbx_strand_id
1 'polypeptide(L)'
;MSQADRCTNEGPVQKDIPQPVLFYNSNMAGVDLMDQVRSYYPVGRKSHKWWRSSFWFLFDVALVNAYTLYKNMPRSQGDKPISHFAFHLGSSQGFMQRRGQAKSSTRRRSCCSWHRSSQPDFAQLLKTARPQKAVLHLPIEGRQN
;
A
#
# COMPACT_ATOMS: atom_id res chain seq x y z
N MET A 1 -18.27 18.34 -27.87
CA MET A 1 -18.29 19.75 -27.44
C MET A 1 -18.66 19.76 -25.96
N SER A 2 -17.68 19.91 -25.07
CA SER A 2 -17.89 19.85 -23.61
C SER A 2 -18.05 21.29 -23.09
N GLN A 3 -19.26 21.64 -22.65
CA GLN A 3 -19.57 22.91 -22.01
C GLN A 3 -19.31 22.78 -20.50
N ALA A 4 -18.69 23.80 -19.91
CA ALA A 4 -18.53 23.94 -18.47
C ALA A 4 -19.43 25.08 -18.01
N ASP A 5 -20.54 24.73 -17.35
CA ASP A 5 -21.48 25.71 -16.82
C ASP A 5 -20.93 26.33 -15.55
N ARG A 6 -20.73 27.65 -15.58
CA ARG A 6 -20.38 28.45 -14.39
C ARG A 6 -21.67 29.06 -13.86
N CYS A 7 -21.90 29.02 -12.55
CA CYS A 7 -23.06 29.65 -11.91
C CYS A 7 -22.94 31.18 -11.96
N THR A 8 -23.36 31.79 -13.07
CA THR A 8 -23.68 33.22 -13.15
C THR A 8 -25.19 33.38 -12.96
N ASN A 9 -25.62 34.50 -12.35
CA ASN A 9 -27.05 34.85 -12.24
C ASN A 9 -27.68 35.20 -13.60
N GLU A 10 -26.86 35.25 -14.65
CA GLU A 10 -27.27 35.31 -16.04
C GLU A 10 -27.21 33.88 -16.60
N GLY A 11 -28.26 33.44 -17.32
CA GLY A 11 -28.42 32.08 -17.85
C GLY A 11 -27.21 31.54 -18.64
N PRO A 12 -27.20 30.25 -19.01
CA PRO A 12 -26.01 29.55 -19.50
C PRO A 12 -25.37 30.26 -20.69
N VAL A 13 -24.29 30.99 -20.43
CA VAL A 13 -23.47 31.65 -21.45
C VAL A 13 -22.55 30.56 -22.03
N GLN A 14 -22.88 30.09 -23.24
CA GLN A 14 -21.98 29.21 -23.99
C GLN A 14 -20.69 29.97 -24.30
N LYS A 15 -19.66 29.72 -23.49
CA LYS A 15 -18.33 30.27 -23.70
C LYS A 15 -17.50 29.26 -24.48
N ASP A 16 -16.95 29.68 -25.62
CA ASP A 16 -15.94 28.91 -26.34
C ASP A 16 -14.66 28.85 -25.48
N ILE A 17 -14.54 27.78 -24.70
CA ILE A 17 -13.37 27.52 -23.87
C ILE A 17 -12.34 26.77 -24.74
N PRO A 18 -11.10 27.26 -24.82
CA PRO A 18 -10.06 26.58 -25.58
C PRO A 18 -9.80 25.18 -25.01
N GLN A 19 -9.61 24.20 -25.90
CA GLN A 19 -9.33 22.79 -25.56
C GLN A 19 -8.30 22.56 -24.45
N PRO A 20 -7.13 23.24 -24.41
CA PRO A 20 -6.17 23.06 -23.32
C PRO A 20 -6.73 23.42 -21.93
N VAL A 21 -7.65 24.38 -21.85
CA VAL A 21 -8.28 24.78 -20.58
C VAL A 21 -9.31 23.74 -20.13
N LEU A 22 -10.01 23.11 -21.07
CA LEU A 22 -10.93 22.01 -20.76
C LEU A 22 -10.17 20.79 -20.21
N PHE A 23 -9.09 20.41 -20.87
CA PHE A 23 -8.24 19.28 -20.44
C PHE A 23 -7.59 19.54 -19.06
N TYR A 24 -7.17 20.77 -18.81
CA TYR A 24 -6.68 21.17 -17.50
C TYR A 24 -7.77 21.02 -16.42
N ASN A 25 -8.96 21.58 -16.67
CA ASN A 25 -10.06 21.55 -15.71
C ASN A 25 -10.58 20.13 -15.44
N SER A 26 -10.55 19.24 -16.44
CA SER A 26 -10.96 17.84 -16.25
C SER A 26 -10.01 17.05 -15.36
N ASN A 27 -8.74 17.43 -15.30
CA ASN A 27 -7.69 16.64 -14.64
C ASN A 27 -7.16 17.26 -13.34
N MET A 28 -7.50 18.51 -13.03
CA MET A 28 -6.95 19.28 -11.90
C MET A 28 -7.43 18.84 -10.51
N ALA A 29 -8.62 18.26 -10.38
CA ALA A 29 -9.25 17.99 -9.08
C ALA A 29 -8.74 16.74 -8.33
N GLY A 30 -7.71 16.06 -8.84
CA GLY A 30 -7.22 14.81 -8.25
C GLY A 30 -6.62 14.99 -6.86
N VAL A 31 -5.85 16.08 -6.66
CA VAL A 31 -5.19 16.37 -5.38
C VAL A 31 -6.20 16.83 -4.33
N ASP A 32 -7.12 17.73 -4.71
CA ASP A 32 -8.15 18.25 -3.81
C ASP A 32 -9.07 17.13 -3.31
N LEU A 33 -9.43 16.18 -4.18
CA LEU A 33 -10.24 15.03 -3.79
C LEU A 33 -9.49 14.13 -2.78
N MET A 34 -8.18 13.91 -2.98
CA MET A 34 -7.38 13.13 -2.05
C MET A 34 -7.27 13.83 -0.69
N ASP A 35 -7.02 15.14 -0.67
CA ASP A 35 -6.92 15.92 0.56
C ASP A 35 -8.26 15.97 1.31
N GLN A 36 -9.37 16.11 0.57
CA GLN A 36 -10.73 16.04 1.11
C GLN A 36 -10.99 14.68 1.77
N VAL A 37 -10.69 13.56 1.10
CA VAL A 37 -10.89 12.22 1.67
C VAL A 37 -10.05 12.00 2.93
N ARG A 38 -8.81 12.50 2.92
CA ARG A 38 -7.91 12.47 4.07
C ARG A 38 -8.44 13.29 5.25
N SER A 39 -9.02 14.46 4.98
CA SER A 39 -9.54 15.37 6.02
C SER A 39 -10.72 14.80 6.80
N TYR A 40 -11.51 13.89 6.20
CA TYR A 40 -12.68 13.29 6.86
C TYR A 40 -12.34 12.38 8.04
N TYR A 41 -11.22 11.65 7.98
CA TYR A 41 -10.83 10.69 9.03
C TYR A 41 -9.32 10.71 9.30
N PRO A 42 -8.80 11.78 9.95
CA PRO A 42 -7.38 11.88 10.26
C PRO A 42 -6.98 10.82 11.31
N VAL A 43 -5.99 9.98 10.99
CA VAL A 43 -5.45 8.99 11.95
C VAL A 43 -4.39 9.63 12.85
N GLY A 44 -3.76 10.72 12.39
CA GLY A 44 -2.70 11.42 13.09
C GLY A 44 -3.11 12.04 14.42
N ARG A 45 -2.23 11.93 15.42
CA ARG A 45 -2.36 12.66 16.71
C ARG A 45 -1.39 13.83 16.75
N LYS A 46 -1.79 14.92 17.42
CA LYS A 46 -0.89 16.06 17.69
C LYS A 46 0.36 15.56 18.41
N SER A 47 1.53 15.90 17.89
CA SER A 47 2.81 15.53 18.49
C SER A 47 3.83 16.65 18.33
N HIS A 48 4.62 16.88 19.38
CA HIS A 48 5.70 17.89 19.36
C HIS A 48 6.90 17.47 18.50
N LYS A 49 7.07 16.18 18.21
CA LYS A 49 8.16 15.67 17.37
C LYS A 49 7.73 15.69 15.91
N TRP A 50 8.39 16.51 15.09
CA TRP A 50 8.09 16.72 13.67
C TRP A 50 7.99 15.42 12.85
N TRP A 51 8.89 14.46 13.08
CA TRP A 51 8.89 13.18 12.35
C TRP A 51 7.61 12.36 12.54
N ARG A 52 6.94 12.50 13.69
CA ARG A 52 5.67 11.81 13.95
C ARG A 52 4.57 12.37 13.06
N SER A 53 4.56 13.69 12.85
CA SER A 53 3.63 14.34 11.93
C SER A 53 3.80 13.81 10.50
N SER A 54 5.06 13.72 10.03
CA SER A 54 5.38 13.18 8.71
C SER A 54 4.98 11.70 8.55
N PHE A 55 5.19 10.89 9.59
CA PHE A 55 4.77 9.48 9.55
C PHE A 55 3.25 9.33 9.42
N TRP A 56 2.48 10.10 10.20
CA TRP A 56 1.01 10.05 10.12
C TRP A 56 0.50 10.53 8.77
N PHE A 57 1.11 11.57 8.19
CA PHE A 57 0.82 12.03 6.84
C PHE A 57 0.98 10.90 5.81
N LEU A 58 2.12 10.21 5.82
CA LEU A 58 2.39 9.11 4.88
C LEU A 58 1.42 7.93 5.09
N PHE A 59 1.07 7.64 6.33
CA PHE A 59 0.14 6.57 6.66
C PHE A 59 -1.28 6.88 6.17
N ASP A 60 -1.77 8.11 6.37
CA ASP A 60 -3.08 8.55 5.86
C ASP A 60 -3.13 8.44 4.33
N VAL A 61 -2.08 8.89 3.63
CA VAL A 61 -1.98 8.78 2.17
C VAL A 61 -2.02 7.32 1.72
N ALA A 62 -1.28 6.44 2.40
CA ALA A 62 -1.25 5.01 2.08
C ALA A 62 -2.63 4.35 2.26
N LEU A 63 -3.40 4.74 3.29
CA LEU A 63 -4.76 4.24 3.51
C LEU A 63 -5.72 4.67 2.41
N VAL A 64 -5.71 5.95 2.01
CA VAL A 64 -6.56 6.47 0.92
C VAL A 64 -6.22 5.78 -0.41
N ASN A 65 -4.94 5.54 -0.68
CA ASN A 65 -4.50 4.81 -1.86
C ASN A 65 -4.93 3.35 -1.84
N ALA A 66 -4.79 2.67 -0.69
CA ALA A 66 -5.26 1.29 -0.51
C ALA A 66 -6.78 1.18 -0.71
N TYR A 67 -7.54 2.16 -0.21
CA TYR A 67 -8.99 2.23 -0.42
C TYR A 67 -9.34 2.44 -1.90
N THR A 68 -8.58 3.26 -2.62
CA THR A 68 -8.78 3.48 -4.05
C THR A 68 -8.54 2.20 -4.85
N LEU A 69 -7.47 1.46 -4.55
CA LEU A 69 -7.23 0.14 -5.14
C LEU A 69 -8.36 -0.85 -4.81
N TYR A 70 -8.83 -0.87 -3.56
CA TYR A 70 -9.94 -1.71 -3.14
C TYR A 70 -11.25 -1.38 -3.88
N LYS A 71 -11.49 -0.11 -4.24
CA LYS A 71 -12.62 0.28 -5.09
C LYS A 71 -12.46 -0.21 -6.53
N ASN A 72 -11.25 -0.19 -7.08
CA ASN A 72 -10.94 -0.57 -8.46
C ASN A 72 -10.84 -2.09 -8.69
N MET A 73 -10.79 -2.89 -7.61
CA MET A 73 -10.77 -4.35 -7.72
C MET A 73 -12.12 -4.88 -8.23
N PRO A 74 -12.14 -5.86 -9.18
CA PRO A 74 -13.37 -6.45 -9.67
C PRO A 74 -14.16 -7.09 -8.52
N ARG A 75 -15.43 -6.73 -8.41
CA ARG A 75 -16.38 -7.27 -7.43
C ARG A 75 -17.35 -8.23 -8.10
N SER A 76 -17.88 -9.15 -7.30
CA SER A 76 -19.05 -9.94 -7.72
C SER A 76 -20.22 -8.99 -7.99
N GLN A 77 -21.07 -9.34 -8.95
CA GLN A 77 -22.19 -8.47 -9.33
C GLN A 77 -23.14 -8.26 -8.15
N GLY A 78 -23.29 -7.00 -7.72
CA GLY A 78 -24.20 -6.59 -6.64
C GLY A 78 -23.51 -6.10 -5.36
N ASP A 79 -22.21 -6.29 -5.20
CA ASP A 79 -21.50 -5.87 -3.99
C ASP A 79 -21.19 -4.37 -4.00
N LYS A 80 -21.81 -3.63 -3.08
CA LYS A 80 -21.48 -2.23 -2.84
C LYS A 80 -20.11 -2.15 -2.16
N PRO A 81 -19.23 -1.22 -2.56
CA PRO A 81 -17.96 -1.02 -1.85
C PRO A 81 -18.24 -0.59 -0.40
N ILE A 82 -17.50 -1.16 0.55
CA ILE A 82 -17.60 -0.74 1.96
C ILE A 82 -17.25 0.75 2.09
N SER A 83 -17.87 1.43 3.05
CA SER A 83 -17.61 2.84 3.30
C SER A 83 -16.15 3.07 3.72
N HIS A 84 -15.62 4.26 3.43
CA HIS A 84 -14.25 4.64 3.80
C HIS A 84 -13.98 4.46 5.31
N PHE A 85 -14.98 4.81 6.15
CA PHE A 85 -14.93 4.58 7.59
C PHE A 85 -14.85 3.10 7.96
N ALA A 86 -15.69 2.26 7.36
CA ALA A 86 -15.67 0.81 7.59
C ALA A 86 -14.34 0.18 7.14
N PHE A 87 -13.76 0.69 6.06
CA PHE A 87 -12.43 0.28 5.59
C PHE A 87 -11.33 0.63 6.60
N HIS A 88 -11.35 1.85 7.17
CA HIS A 88 -10.43 2.25 8.24
C HIS A 88 -10.60 1.38 9.49
N LEU A 89 -11.84 1.14 9.93
CA LEU A 89 -12.13 0.33 11.11
C LEU A 89 -11.65 -1.12 10.91
N GLY A 90 -11.98 -1.74 9.77
CA GLY A 90 -11.53 -3.10 9.44
C GLY A 90 -10.00 -3.22 9.38
N SER A 91 -9.33 -2.21 8.82
CA SER A 91 -7.85 -2.16 8.79
C SER A 91 -7.25 -2.08 10.20
N SER A 92 -7.83 -1.27 11.09
CA SER A 92 -7.37 -1.17 12.49
C SER A 92 -7.59 -2.47 13.27
N GLN A 93 -8.74 -3.13 13.08
CA GLN A 93 -9.06 -4.40 13.72
C GLN A 93 -8.12 -5.51 13.24
N GLY A 94 -7.87 -5.59 11.93
CA GLY A 94 -6.93 -6.54 11.34
C GLY A 94 -5.49 -6.38 11.87
N PHE A 95 -5.06 -5.14 12.12
CA PHE A 95 -3.77 -4.86 12.77
C PHE A 95 -3.74 -5.30 14.24
N MET A 96 -4.83 -5.06 14.99
CA MET A 96 -4.94 -5.42 16.41
C MET A 96 -5.02 -6.93 16.65
N GLN A 97 -5.71 -7.68 15.77
CA GLN A 97 -5.89 -9.13 15.90
C GLN A 97 -4.55 -9.90 15.93
N ARG A 98 -3.51 -9.37 15.27
CA ARG A 98 -2.17 -9.99 15.23
C ARG A 98 -1.36 -9.81 16.52
N ARG A 99 -1.73 -8.87 17.40
CA ARG A 99 -1.09 -8.70 18.72
C ARG A 99 -1.65 -9.65 19.77
N GLY A 100 -2.87 -10.17 19.59
CA GLY A 100 -3.55 -11.07 20.54
C GLY A 100 -3.16 -12.55 20.41
N GLN A 101 -2.43 -12.95 19.37
CA GLN A 101 -1.97 -14.34 19.18
C GLN A 101 -0.60 -14.62 19.83
N ALA A 102 0.08 -13.58 20.34
CA ALA A 102 1.26 -13.75 21.17
C ALA A 102 0.84 -13.71 22.65
N LYS A 103 0.69 -14.90 23.25
CA LYS A 103 0.59 -15.23 24.69
C LYS A 103 -0.73 -15.89 25.11
N SER A 104 -0.88 -17.16 24.76
CA SER A 104 -1.58 -18.14 25.60
C SER A 104 -0.86 -19.49 25.59
N SER A 105 0.43 -19.50 25.97
CA SER A 105 1.12 -20.74 26.33
C SER A 105 2.26 -20.54 27.35
N THR A 106 2.09 -19.63 28.32
CA THR A 106 2.94 -19.69 29.53
C THR A 106 2.28 -20.59 30.56
N ARG A 107 2.18 -21.89 30.23
CA ARG A 107 1.90 -22.91 31.24
C ARG A 107 3.20 -23.11 32.00
N ARG A 108 3.20 -22.72 33.28
CA ARG A 108 4.25 -22.99 34.27
C ARG A 108 4.95 -24.32 33.97
N ARG A 109 6.24 -24.27 33.65
CA ARG A 109 7.16 -25.35 33.99
C ARG A 109 8.31 -24.75 34.78
N SER A 110 8.17 -24.96 36.08
CA SER A 110 9.19 -24.88 37.10
C SER A 110 10.48 -25.57 36.62
N CYS A 111 11.60 -24.93 36.96
CA CYS A 111 12.90 -25.52 37.29
C CYS A 111 13.56 -26.50 36.29
N CYS A 112 14.65 -26.01 35.69
CA CYS A 112 15.92 -26.72 35.50
C CYS A 112 15.88 -28.20 35.03
N SER A 113 16.13 -28.42 33.74
CA SER A 113 16.95 -29.54 33.26
C SER A 113 17.43 -29.21 31.84
N TRP A 114 18.58 -28.56 31.76
CA TRP A 114 19.34 -28.47 30.50
C TRP A 114 20.05 -29.81 30.31
N HIS A 115 19.34 -30.81 29.78
CA HIS A 115 19.97 -32.03 29.31
C HIS A 115 19.29 -32.59 28.06
N ARG A 116 20.14 -32.80 27.04
CA ARG A 116 20.02 -33.74 25.91
C ARG A 116 19.39 -33.26 24.59
N SER A 117 20.25 -33.32 23.57
CA SER A 117 20.03 -33.68 22.17
C SER A 117 19.04 -32.85 21.35
N SER A 118 19.60 -32.01 20.48
CA SER A 118 19.54 -32.20 19.01
C SER A 118 19.86 -30.89 18.32
N GLN A 119 21.16 -30.61 18.12
CA GLN A 119 21.60 -29.69 17.07
C GLN A 119 21.40 -30.43 15.73
N PRO A 120 20.71 -29.87 14.73
CA PRO A 120 20.88 -30.36 13.37
C PRO A 120 22.32 -30.05 12.95
N ASP A 121 23.07 -31.11 12.69
CA ASP A 121 24.46 -31.09 12.26
C ASP A 121 24.63 -30.27 10.97
N PHE A 122 25.24 -29.10 11.11
CA PHE A 122 25.56 -28.18 10.00
C PHE A 122 26.52 -28.82 8.98
N ALA A 123 27.21 -29.92 9.34
CA ALA A 123 28.12 -30.65 8.46
C ALA A 123 27.40 -31.42 7.33
N GLN A 124 26.08 -31.57 7.39
CA GLN A 124 25.32 -32.22 6.31
C GLN A 124 24.96 -31.28 5.14
N LEU A 125 25.10 -29.95 5.31
CA LEU A 125 24.74 -28.99 4.26
C LEU A 125 25.86 -28.73 3.23
N LEU A 126 27.09 -29.17 3.52
CA LEU A 126 28.24 -29.01 2.61
C LEU A 126 28.45 -30.19 1.65
N LYS A 127 27.69 -31.29 1.82
CA LYS A 127 27.78 -32.50 0.98
C LYS A 127 26.87 -32.49 -0.25
N THR A 128 25.95 -31.52 -0.35
CA THR A 128 24.99 -31.41 -1.48
C THR A 128 25.31 -30.28 -2.45
N ALA A 129 26.37 -29.49 -2.21
CA ALA A 129 26.84 -28.48 -3.14
C ALA A 129 27.57 -29.15 -4.32
N ARG A 130 26.89 -29.24 -5.46
CA ARG A 130 27.51 -29.67 -6.73
C ARG A 130 28.61 -28.68 -7.15
N PRO A 131 29.76 -29.15 -7.64
CA PRO A 131 30.84 -28.29 -8.09
C PRO A 131 30.43 -27.52 -9.36
N GLN A 132 30.65 -26.21 -9.35
CA GLN A 132 30.76 -25.40 -10.57
C GLN A 132 31.99 -25.90 -11.33
N LYS A 133 31.81 -26.67 -12.42
CA LYS A 133 32.91 -26.96 -13.34
C LYS A 133 33.06 -25.80 -14.31
N ALA A 134 34.26 -25.24 -14.27
CA ALA A 134 34.79 -24.20 -15.11
C ALA A 134 34.92 -24.63 -16.59
N VAL A 135 34.63 -23.67 -17.47
CA VAL A 135 35.40 -23.24 -18.65
C VAL A 135 35.71 -24.29 -19.73
N LEU A 136 35.08 -24.11 -20.90
CA LEU A 136 35.68 -24.40 -22.20
C LEU A 136 35.47 -23.20 -23.15
N HIS A 137 36.60 -22.56 -23.46
CA HIS A 137 36.99 -21.79 -24.66
C HIS A 137 35.95 -21.05 -25.52
N LEU A 138 36.22 -19.74 -25.67
CA LEU A 138 35.77 -18.86 -26.76
C LEU A 138 36.25 -19.38 -28.14
N PRO A 139 35.48 -19.09 -29.20
CA PRO A 139 36.08 -18.50 -30.39
C PRO A 139 35.39 -17.18 -30.80
N ILE A 140 36.20 -16.33 -31.41
CA ILE A 140 35.89 -14.99 -31.90
C ILE A 140 35.49 -15.10 -33.37
N GLU A 141 34.29 -14.64 -33.72
CA GLU A 141 33.87 -14.20 -35.06
C GLU A 141 32.58 -13.40 -34.81
N GLY A 142 32.53 -12.07 -34.91
CA GLY A 142 32.78 -11.30 -36.12
C GLY A 142 31.47 -11.18 -36.90
N ARG A 143 30.89 -9.96 -36.93
CA ARG A 143 30.26 -9.31 -38.10
C ARG A 143 28.98 -8.52 -37.77
N GLN A 144 29.03 -7.27 -38.19
CA GLN A 144 28.00 -6.24 -38.21
C GLN A 144 26.78 -6.67 -39.06
N ASN A 145 25.60 -6.17 -38.68
CA ASN A 145 24.73 -5.32 -39.50
C ASN A 145 23.58 -4.79 -38.64
#